data_AF-A0A7W4E6A8-F1
#
_entry.id   AF-A0A7W4E6A8-F1
#
_cell.length_a   1.000
_cell.length_b   1.000
_cell.length_c   1.000
_cell.angle_alpha   90.00
_cell.angle_beta   90.00
_cell.angle_gamma   90.00
#
_symmetry.space_group_name_H-M   'P 1'
#
loop_
_entity.id
_entity.type
_entity.pdbx_description
1 polymer ?
#
loop_
_entity_poly.entity_id
_entity_poly.type
_entity_poly.pdbx_seq_one_letter_code
_entity_poly.pdbx_strand_id
1 'polypeptide(L)'
;MFKKFVAIALAALVAASVVTGCGNNAGNTASVASSKDSRLKPKYPFKNFLVHDKDKKEEGYAGSFDLYAALQKYGATDMYLISKDYSDGYPWSVEYAVEFSNGDTVSFRFINHLSNDASFLELNYVDIYQTKQDHISNYGVEFQKNANYSKWMRRLQVAYPQEMQMGADYYETHDRDDKKNWLVIPTGNLTRDSELEKYTFRVNSYFDKVFNSSIAPYLQLEDTPWDEDPFLNNPKILGESLYANRRDSYNK
;
A
#
# COMPACT_ATOMS: atom_id res chain seq x y z
N MET A 1 52.32 -30.99 -28.89
CA MET A 1 52.11 -29.87 -29.83
C MET A 1 51.60 -28.66 -29.05
N PHE A 2 52.12 -27.48 -29.40
CA PHE A 2 51.94 -26.12 -28.87
C PHE A 2 50.58 -25.80 -28.22
N LYS A 3 50.51 -25.41 -26.93
CA LYS A 3 50.68 -24.06 -26.31
C LYS A 3 49.72 -22.96 -26.82
N LYS A 4 48.77 -22.60 -25.93
CA LYS A 4 48.22 -21.27 -25.53
C LYS A 4 47.72 -20.32 -26.65
N PHE A 5 46.54 -19.71 -26.45
CA PHE A 5 46.40 -18.29 -26.10
C PHE A 5 44.93 -17.89 -25.96
N VAL A 6 44.65 -17.16 -24.89
CA VAL A 6 43.43 -16.40 -24.62
C VAL A 6 43.29 -15.30 -25.66
N ALA A 7 42.09 -15.09 -26.20
CA ALA A 7 41.72 -13.87 -26.90
C ALA A 7 40.31 -13.47 -26.49
N ILE A 8 40.26 -12.51 -25.56
CA ILE A 8 39.09 -11.71 -25.23
C ILE A 8 38.86 -10.76 -26.41
N ALA A 9 37.74 -10.92 -27.12
CA ALA A 9 37.31 -9.97 -28.13
C ALA A 9 36.24 -9.05 -27.52
N LEU A 10 36.66 -7.85 -27.11
CA LEU A 10 35.78 -6.71 -26.93
C LEU A 10 35.29 -6.27 -28.32
N ALA A 11 33.99 -6.26 -28.55
CA ALA A 11 33.37 -5.50 -29.63
C ALA A 11 32.20 -4.72 -29.05
N ALA A 12 32.46 -3.45 -28.72
CA ALA A 12 31.44 -2.44 -28.52
C ALA A 12 31.42 -1.54 -29.75
N LEU A 13 30.30 -1.48 -30.48
CA LEU A 13 29.85 -0.24 -31.11
C LEU A 13 28.37 -0.28 -31.51
N VAL A 14 27.58 0.49 -30.76
CA VAL A 14 26.53 1.44 -31.16
C VAL A 14 25.82 1.18 -32.50
N ALA A 15 24.56 0.74 -32.41
CA ALA A 15 23.55 1.03 -33.42
C ALA A 15 22.62 2.12 -32.87
N ALA A 16 22.86 3.37 -33.29
CA ALA A 16 21.89 4.43 -33.18
C ALA A 16 20.87 4.25 -34.30
N SER A 17 19.62 3.92 -33.96
CA SER A 17 18.49 4.10 -34.85
C SER A 17 17.61 5.21 -34.30
N VAL A 18 17.86 6.41 -34.82
CA VAL A 18 16.94 7.54 -34.75
C VAL A 18 15.73 7.18 -35.59
N VAL A 19 14.57 6.95 -34.97
CA VAL A 19 13.29 7.11 -35.64
C VAL A 19 12.62 8.32 -35.04
N THR A 20 12.88 9.46 -35.68
CA THR A 20 11.97 10.59 -35.68
C THR A 20 10.68 10.16 -36.37
N GLY A 21 9.67 9.84 -35.57
CA GLY A 21 8.27 9.79 -35.99
C GLY A 21 7.51 10.83 -35.20
N CYS A 22 7.34 12.02 -35.77
CA CYS A 22 6.51 13.09 -35.25
C CYS A 22 5.06 12.61 -35.11
N GLY A 23 4.50 12.77 -33.91
CA GLY A 23 3.10 12.51 -33.61
C GLY A 23 2.76 13.17 -32.28
N ASN A 24 2.53 14.48 -32.31
CA ASN A 24 2.15 15.29 -31.17
C ASN A 24 0.90 14.73 -30.48
N ASN A 25 1.01 14.44 -29.19
CA ASN A 25 0.05 14.89 -28.20
C ASN A 25 0.81 15.19 -26.91
N ALA A 26 1.08 16.47 -26.73
CA ALA A 26 1.57 17.03 -25.49
C ALA A 26 0.57 16.72 -24.36
N GLY A 27 1.07 16.20 -23.24
CA GLY A 27 0.24 15.85 -22.09
C GLY A 27 1.03 15.25 -20.95
N ASN A 28 1.91 16.05 -20.33
CA ASN A 28 2.46 15.84 -18.99
C ASN A 28 3.02 14.44 -18.68
N THR A 29 4.21 14.14 -19.20
CA THR A 29 5.18 13.39 -18.39
C THR A 29 5.55 14.26 -17.20
N ALA A 30 4.79 14.10 -16.11
CA ALA A 30 5.15 14.65 -14.83
C ALA A 30 6.57 14.14 -14.52
N SER A 31 7.53 15.07 -14.58
CA SER A 31 8.85 14.93 -14.02
C SER A 31 8.69 14.31 -12.64
N VAL A 32 9.11 13.06 -12.50
CA VAL A 32 9.26 12.40 -11.21
C VAL A 32 10.27 13.24 -10.46
N ALA A 33 9.78 14.12 -9.60
CA ALA A 33 10.62 14.96 -8.77
C ALA A 33 11.48 14.02 -7.94
N SER A 34 12.77 13.92 -8.31
CA SER A 34 13.75 13.19 -7.55
C SER A 34 13.79 13.80 -6.16
N SER A 35 13.30 13.09 -5.16
CA SER A 35 13.66 13.39 -3.78
C SER A 35 15.18 13.34 -3.70
N LYS A 36 15.80 14.43 -3.24
CA LYS A 36 17.23 14.53 -2.90
C LYS A 36 17.63 13.63 -1.72
N ASP A 37 16.81 12.65 -1.36
CA ASP A 37 17.12 11.64 -0.35
C ASP A 37 17.60 10.40 -1.11
N SER A 38 18.91 10.18 -1.09
CA SER A 38 19.57 9.09 -1.81
C SER A 38 19.13 7.70 -1.36
N ARG A 39 18.31 7.61 -0.30
CA ARG A 39 17.76 6.36 0.26
C ARG A 39 16.44 5.92 -0.38
N LEU A 40 15.82 6.76 -1.22
CA LEU A 40 14.50 6.47 -1.77
C LEU A 40 14.58 5.86 -3.18
N LYS A 41 13.96 4.69 -3.34
CA LYS A 41 13.76 4.02 -4.65
C LYS A 41 12.81 4.84 -5.55
N PRO A 42 12.84 4.62 -6.89
CA PRO A 42 11.97 5.33 -7.84
C PRO A 42 10.47 5.23 -7.49
N LYS A 43 9.73 6.33 -7.71
CA LYS A 43 8.29 6.41 -7.44
C LYS A 43 7.44 5.92 -8.61
N TYR A 44 6.48 5.05 -8.33
CA TYR A 44 5.47 4.57 -9.28
C TYR A 44 4.11 5.24 -9.01
N PRO A 45 3.64 6.20 -9.81
CA PRO A 45 2.36 6.86 -9.54
C PRO A 45 1.21 5.85 -9.41
N PHE A 46 0.50 5.86 -8.27
CA PHE A 46 -0.57 4.88 -7.99
C PHE A 46 -1.65 4.81 -9.09
N LYS A 47 -1.95 5.94 -9.75
CA LYS A 47 -2.88 6.01 -10.88
C LYS A 47 -2.59 5.01 -12.02
N ASN A 48 -1.35 4.53 -12.13
CA ASN A 48 -0.95 3.55 -13.13
C ASN A 48 -1.46 2.13 -12.82
N PHE A 49 -1.95 1.90 -11.60
CA PHE A 49 -2.54 0.63 -11.15
C PHE A 49 -4.06 0.62 -11.24
N LEU A 50 -4.68 1.78 -11.50
CA LEU A 50 -6.11 1.84 -11.77
C LEU A 50 -6.37 1.02 -13.03
N VAL A 51 -6.92 -0.17 -12.82
CA VAL A 51 -7.49 -0.92 -13.91
C VAL A 51 -8.78 -0.16 -14.21
N HIS A 52 -8.85 0.43 -15.41
CA HIS A 52 -10.13 0.85 -15.95
C HIS A 52 -10.92 -0.40 -16.32
N ASP A 53 -11.29 -1.16 -15.30
CA ASP A 53 -12.29 -2.20 -15.39
C ASP A 53 -13.57 -1.49 -15.81
N LYS A 54 -13.87 -1.65 -17.10
CA LYS A 54 -14.99 -0.96 -17.74
C LYS A 54 -16.27 -1.28 -16.99
N ASP A 55 -16.38 -2.51 -16.48
CA ASP A 55 -17.55 -3.02 -15.78
C ASP A 55 -17.77 -2.24 -14.48
N LYS A 56 -16.73 -2.02 -13.67
CA LYS A 56 -16.87 -1.24 -12.42
C LYS A 56 -17.13 0.24 -12.65
N LYS A 57 -16.58 0.81 -13.71
CA LYS A 57 -16.91 2.18 -14.10
C LYS A 57 -18.35 2.31 -14.61
N GLU A 58 -18.84 1.32 -15.36
CA GLU A 58 -20.23 1.22 -15.81
C GLU A 58 -21.20 1.02 -14.63
N GLU A 59 -20.79 0.31 -13.57
CA GLU A 59 -21.52 0.19 -12.30
C GLU A 59 -21.55 1.48 -11.47
N GLY A 60 -20.82 2.53 -11.89
CA GLY A 60 -20.77 3.85 -11.26
C GLY A 60 -19.62 4.07 -10.28
N TYR A 61 -18.69 3.12 -10.12
CA TYR A 61 -17.52 3.29 -9.24
C TYR A 61 -16.46 4.22 -9.87
N ALA A 62 -15.58 4.79 -9.03
CA ALA A 62 -14.42 5.56 -9.50
C ALA A 62 -13.49 4.71 -10.39
N GLY A 63 -13.48 3.39 -10.15
CA GLY A 63 -12.71 2.40 -10.87
C GLY A 63 -12.44 1.18 -9.99
N SER A 64 -11.52 0.32 -10.44
CA SER A 64 -10.98 -0.76 -9.63
C SER A 64 -9.47 -0.85 -9.77
N PHE A 65 -8.81 -1.57 -8.87
CA PHE A 65 -7.40 -1.87 -9.00
C PHE A 65 -7.05 -3.16 -8.27
N ASP A 66 -6.01 -3.83 -8.74
CA ASP A 66 -5.41 -4.95 -8.03
C ASP A 66 -4.42 -4.40 -6.99
N LEU A 67 -4.82 -4.47 -5.72
CA LEU A 67 -3.99 -4.00 -4.60
C LEU A 67 -2.66 -4.75 -4.56
N TYR A 68 -2.66 -6.08 -4.64
CA TYR A 68 -1.43 -6.84 -4.48
C TYR A 68 -0.47 -6.59 -5.65
N ALA A 69 -0.97 -6.56 -6.89
CA ALA A 69 -0.14 -6.23 -8.05
C ALA A 69 0.43 -4.80 -7.98
N ALA A 70 -0.31 -3.84 -7.41
CA ALA A 70 0.21 -2.50 -7.15
C ALA A 70 1.35 -2.51 -6.13
N LEU A 71 1.17 -3.22 -5.01
CA LEU A 71 2.17 -3.32 -3.93
C LEU A 71 3.42 -4.10 -4.38
N GLN A 72 3.29 -5.06 -5.30
CA GLN A 72 4.44 -5.76 -5.91
C GLN A 72 5.39 -4.81 -6.64
N LYS A 73 4.91 -3.69 -7.20
CA LYS A 73 5.81 -2.67 -7.78
C LYS A 73 6.63 -1.91 -6.74
N TYR A 74 6.18 -1.95 -5.49
CA TYR A 74 6.88 -1.40 -4.33
C TYR A 74 7.70 -2.45 -3.59
N GLY A 75 7.82 -3.67 -4.14
CA GLY A 75 8.64 -4.73 -3.57
C GLY A 75 7.92 -5.60 -2.55
N ALA A 76 6.58 -5.69 -2.61
CA ALA A 76 5.85 -6.71 -1.85
C ALA A 76 6.30 -8.12 -2.25
N THR A 77 6.54 -8.96 -1.24
CA THR A 77 7.01 -10.34 -1.39
C THR A 77 5.93 -11.36 -1.08
N ASP A 78 5.03 -11.04 -0.14
CA ASP A 78 3.89 -11.89 0.19
C ASP A 78 2.70 -11.07 0.73
N MET A 79 1.50 -11.64 0.69
CA MET A 79 0.27 -11.07 1.23
C MET A 79 -0.59 -12.18 1.83
N TYR A 80 -1.02 -11.99 3.08
CA TYR A 80 -1.78 -13.00 3.82
C TYR A 80 -2.89 -12.40 4.66
N LEU A 81 -3.96 -13.18 4.85
CA LEU A 81 -5.06 -12.87 5.77
C LEU A 81 -4.58 -13.11 7.21
N ILE A 82 -4.61 -12.07 8.05
CA ILE A 82 -4.17 -12.16 9.46
C ILE A 82 -5.33 -12.20 10.46
N SER A 83 -6.47 -11.59 10.14
CA SER A 83 -7.64 -11.63 11.02
C SER A 83 -8.93 -11.56 10.23
N LYS A 84 -9.94 -12.25 10.76
CA LYS A 84 -11.32 -12.26 10.25
C LYS A 84 -12.25 -12.37 11.45
N ASP A 85 -12.75 -11.23 11.90
CA ASP A 85 -13.64 -11.14 13.04
C ASP A 85 -15.09 -11.01 12.56
N TYR A 86 -16.01 -11.68 13.26
CA TYR A 86 -17.42 -11.72 12.89
C TYR A 86 -18.30 -10.99 13.91
N SER A 87 -19.38 -10.41 13.41
CA SER A 87 -20.49 -9.89 14.19
C SER A 87 -21.78 -10.29 13.49
N ASP A 88 -22.74 -10.85 14.23
CA ASP A 88 -24.05 -11.27 13.73
C ASP A 88 -24.03 -12.16 12.47
N GLY A 89 -22.99 -13.00 12.33
CA GLY A 89 -22.84 -13.94 11.22
C GLY A 89 -22.18 -13.38 9.95
N TYR A 90 -21.71 -12.12 9.98
CA TYR A 90 -21.00 -11.46 8.88
C TYR A 90 -19.60 -11.02 9.35
N PRO A 91 -18.59 -11.00 8.46
CA PRO A 91 -17.27 -10.47 8.79
C PRO A 91 -17.40 -8.98 9.08
N TRP A 92 -17.18 -8.62 10.34
CA TRP A 92 -17.19 -7.23 10.79
C TRP A 92 -15.85 -6.54 10.50
N SER A 93 -14.75 -7.30 10.56
CA SER A 93 -13.39 -6.84 10.29
C SER A 93 -12.59 -7.93 9.60
N VAL A 94 -11.87 -7.57 8.54
CA VAL A 94 -10.95 -8.42 7.79
C VAL A 94 -9.64 -7.67 7.65
N GLU A 95 -8.54 -8.30 8.01
CA GLU A 95 -7.23 -7.66 7.93
C GLU A 95 -6.24 -8.51 7.16
N TYR A 96 -5.55 -7.86 6.23
CA TYR A 96 -4.46 -8.44 5.47
C TYR A 96 -3.15 -7.80 5.90
N ALA A 97 -2.07 -8.57 5.94
CA ALA A 97 -0.72 -8.04 6.03
C ALA A 97 0.06 -8.34 4.75
N VAL A 98 0.95 -7.44 4.40
CA VAL A 98 1.79 -7.51 3.20
C VAL A 98 3.22 -7.26 3.62
N GLU A 99 4.10 -8.21 3.31
CA GLU A 99 5.53 -8.12 3.59
C GLU A 99 6.27 -7.52 2.40
N PHE A 100 7.28 -6.71 2.68
CA PHE A 100 8.10 -6.04 1.67
C PHE A 100 9.57 -6.40 1.79
N SER A 101 10.25 -6.37 0.65
CA SER A 101 11.69 -6.65 0.53
C SER A 101 12.61 -5.72 1.33
N ASN A 102 12.12 -4.59 1.83
CA ASN A 102 12.87 -3.68 2.72
C ASN A 102 12.64 -3.97 4.23
N GLY A 103 11.96 -5.07 4.57
CA GLY A 103 11.66 -5.46 5.95
C GLY A 103 10.38 -4.84 6.53
N ASP A 104 9.74 -3.93 5.81
CA ASP A 104 8.46 -3.37 6.24
C ASP A 104 7.32 -4.37 6.05
N THR A 105 6.34 -4.26 6.93
CA THR A 105 5.03 -4.89 6.83
C THR A 105 3.96 -3.81 6.85
N VAL A 106 3.03 -3.90 5.91
CA VAL A 106 1.84 -3.04 5.86
C VAL A 106 0.61 -3.88 6.08
N SER A 107 -0.20 -3.55 7.09
CA SER A 107 -1.52 -4.15 7.26
C SER A 107 -2.63 -3.25 6.74
N PHE A 108 -3.64 -3.86 6.14
CA PHE A 108 -4.83 -3.24 5.58
C PHE A 108 -6.06 -3.82 6.27
N ARG A 109 -6.67 -3.04 7.17
CA ARG A 109 -7.89 -3.46 7.89
C ARG A 109 -9.13 -2.90 7.22
N PHE A 110 -9.95 -3.80 6.73
CA PHE A 110 -11.26 -3.53 6.17
C PHE A 110 -12.35 -3.81 7.21
N ILE A 111 -13.35 -2.94 7.31
CA ILE A 111 -14.48 -3.12 8.23
C ILE A 111 -15.81 -2.95 7.51
N ASN A 112 -16.85 -3.57 8.04
CA ASN A 112 -18.21 -3.47 7.51
C ASN A 112 -18.96 -2.21 7.98
N HIS A 113 -18.53 -1.62 9.10
CA HIS A 113 -19.28 -0.65 9.90
C HIS A 113 -19.48 0.75 9.28
N LEU A 114 -18.92 0.97 8.11
CA LEU A 114 -18.94 2.25 7.42
C LEU A 114 -20.06 2.34 6.38
N SER A 115 -20.64 1.20 5.98
CA SER A 115 -21.83 1.15 5.13
C SER A 115 -22.98 0.49 5.89
N ASN A 116 -24.22 0.81 5.52
CA ASN A 116 -25.39 0.06 5.99
C ASN A 116 -25.58 -1.27 5.23
N ASP A 117 -24.63 -1.67 4.40
CA ASP A 117 -24.72 -2.83 3.52
C ASP A 117 -23.63 -3.86 3.86
N ALA A 118 -24.08 -4.97 4.44
CA ALA A 118 -23.22 -6.04 4.90
C ALA A 118 -22.38 -6.70 3.79
N SER A 119 -22.63 -6.41 2.52
CA SER A 119 -21.85 -6.92 1.38
C SER A 119 -20.53 -6.16 1.12
N PHE A 120 -20.31 -5.00 1.77
CA PHE A 120 -19.08 -4.21 1.60
C PHE A 120 -18.12 -4.32 2.78
N LEU A 121 -16.83 -4.33 2.45
CA LEU A 121 -15.73 -4.22 3.40
C LEU A 121 -14.87 -3.01 2.99
N GLU A 122 -14.85 -2.00 3.86
CA GLU A 122 -14.22 -0.71 3.59
C GLU A 122 -12.89 -0.57 4.32
N LEU A 123 -11.85 -0.15 3.60
CA LEU A 123 -10.55 0.09 4.23
C LEU A 123 -10.66 1.22 5.26
N ASN A 124 -10.37 0.89 6.51
CA ASN A 124 -10.46 1.83 7.62
C ASN A 124 -9.11 2.15 8.24
N TYR A 125 -8.25 1.14 8.41
CA TYR A 125 -6.89 1.36 8.91
C TYR A 125 -5.84 0.82 7.95
N VAL A 126 -4.74 1.57 7.85
CA VAL A 126 -3.48 1.07 7.33
C VAL A 126 -2.43 1.25 8.41
N ASP A 127 -1.72 0.18 8.75
CA ASP A 127 -0.61 0.24 9.69
C ASP A 127 0.70 -0.13 9.00
N ILE A 128 1.76 0.62 9.29
CA ILE A 128 3.10 0.43 8.73
C ILE A 128 4.07 0.24 9.89
N TYR A 129 4.84 -0.84 9.85
CA TYR A 129 5.79 -1.23 10.87
C TYR A 129 6.81 -2.19 10.28
N GLN A 130 7.86 -2.56 11.01
CA GLN A 130 8.69 -3.69 10.63
C GLN A 130 8.32 -4.93 11.42
N THR A 131 8.49 -6.08 10.78
CA THR A 131 8.45 -7.39 11.43
C THR A 131 9.68 -8.21 11.08
N LYS A 132 10.02 -9.16 11.96
CA LYS A 132 10.99 -10.19 11.57
C LYS A 132 10.35 -11.01 10.45
N GLN A 133 11.18 -11.37 9.48
CA GLN A 133 10.80 -12.23 8.37
C GLN A 133 10.11 -13.51 8.90
N ASP A 134 9.03 -13.93 8.22
CA ASP A 134 8.22 -15.11 8.54
C ASP A 134 7.34 -15.02 9.81
N HIS A 135 7.16 -13.82 10.39
CA HIS A 135 6.26 -13.63 11.52
C HIS A 135 4.86 -13.14 11.10
N ILE A 136 3.88 -14.05 11.12
CA ILE A 136 2.46 -13.75 10.87
C ILE A 136 1.80 -13.25 12.17
N SER A 137 1.28 -12.01 12.13
CA SER A 137 0.77 -11.25 13.29
C SER A 137 -0.68 -11.60 13.70
N ASN A 138 -0.97 -11.55 15.01
CA ASN A 138 -2.32 -11.30 15.56
C ASN A 138 -2.29 -9.93 16.28
N TYR A 139 -3.22 -9.04 15.92
CA TYR A 139 -3.03 -7.60 16.12
C TYR A 139 -3.17 -7.08 17.58
N GLY A 140 -2.48 -5.96 17.87
CA GLY A 140 -2.75 -5.04 18.98
C GLY A 140 -1.98 -5.32 20.28
N VAL A 141 -2.27 -6.44 20.93
CA VAL A 141 -1.56 -6.86 22.15
C VAL A 141 -0.14 -7.31 21.82
N GLU A 142 0.07 -7.89 20.64
CA GLU A 142 1.39 -8.33 20.20
C GLU A 142 2.34 -7.18 19.96
N PHE A 143 1.93 -6.07 19.32
CA PHE A 143 2.83 -4.94 19.06
C PHE A 143 3.51 -4.41 20.35
N GLN A 144 2.75 -4.32 21.45
CA GLN A 144 3.25 -3.82 22.73
C GLN A 144 4.11 -4.84 23.50
N LYS A 145 4.05 -6.14 23.14
CA LYS A 145 4.70 -7.23 23.88
C LYS A 145 5.84 -7.88 23.11
N ASN A 146 5.71 -7.99 21.81
CA ASN A 146 6.48 -8.87 20.96
C ASN A 146 7.66 -8.12 20.34
N ALA A 147 8.87 -8.64 20.57
CA ALA A 147 10.11 -8.10 20.05
C ALA A 147 10.35 -8.40 18.56
N ASN A 148 9.43 -9.11 17.92
CA ASN A 148 9.46 -9.34 16.47
C ASN A 148 8.92 -8.16 15.67
N TYR A 149 8.48 -7.07 16.32
CA TYR A 149 8.01 -5.84 15.66
C TYR A 149 9.00 -4.69 15.90
N SER A 150 9.01 -3.68 15.04
CA SER A 150 9.60 -2.37 15.35
C SER A 150 9.04 -1.80 16.65
N LYS A 151 9.81 -0.94 17.33
CA LYS A 151 9.34 -0.21 18.52
C LYS A 151 8.32 0.87 18.18
N TRP A 152 8.13 1.17 16.92
CA TRP A 152 7.17 2.13 16.40
C TRP A 152 6.22 1.48 15.41
N MET A 153 5.08 2.11 15.17
CA MET A 153 4.10 1.78 14.13
C MET A 153 3.44 3.07 13.66
N ARG A 154 3.32 3.27 12.36
CA ARG A 154 2.53 4.37 11.79
C ARG A 154 1.12 3.86 11.50
N ARG A 155 0.12 4.42 12.18
CA ARG A 155 -1.30 4.12 11.94
C ARG A 155 -1.98 5.23 11.16
N LEU A 156 -2.65 4.87 10.08
CA LEU A 156 -3.46 5.75 9.25
C LEU A 156 -4.93 5.33 9.36
N GLN A 157 -5.83 6.21 9.81
CA GLN A 157 -7.28 5.97 9.78
C GLN A 157 -7.87 6.48 8.46
N VAL A 158 -7.62 5.74 7.39
CA VAL A 158 -7.83 6.18 6.00
C VAL A 158 -9.29 6.36 5.60
N ALA A 159 -10.25 5.86 6.38
CA ALA A 159 -11.68 6.05 6.13
C ALA A 159 -12.16 7.49 6.36
N TYR A 160 -11.41 8.30 7.13
CA TYR A 160 -11.86 9.64 7.53
C TYR A 160 -11.09 10.72 6.74
N PRO A 161 -11.76 11.46 5.86
CA PRO A 161 -11.14 12.45 4.98
C PRO A 161 -10.49 13.60 5.75
N GLN A 162 -10.98 13.92 6.95
CA GLN A 162 -10.41 14.94 7.82
C GLN A 162 -9.01 14.54 8.29
N GLU A 163 -8.84 13.28 8.71
CA GLU A 163 -7.53 12.73 9.07
C GLU A 163 -6.60 12.67 7.86
N MET A 164 -7.17 12.46 6.67
CA MET A 164 -6.44 12.42 5.41
C MET A 164 -6.25 13.81 4.75
N GLN A 165 -6.58 14.89 5.48
CA GLN A 165 -6.43 16.28 5.02
C GLN A 165 -7.07 16.54 3.64
N MET A 166 -8.28 16.01 3.44
CA MET A 166 -9.06 16.19 2.21
C MET A 166 -9.94 17.45 2.19
N GLY A 167 -9.97 18.20 3.30
CA GLY A 167 -10.83 19.39 3.47
C GLY A 167 -11.98 19.11 4.44
N ALA A 168 -12.40 20.13 5.20
CA ALA A 168 -13.50 20.01 6.15
C ALA A 168 -14.86 19.83 5.45
N ASP A 169 -14.97 20.32 4.23
CA ASP A 169 -16.12 20.32 3.33
C ASP A 169 -16.16 19.08 2.41
N TYR A 170 -15.27 18.11 2.61
CA TYR A 170 -15.18 16.93 1.73
C TYR A 170 -16.53 16.23 1.56
N TYR A 171 -17.25 15.98 2.66
CA TYR A 171 -18.55 15.32 2.61
C TYR A 171 -19.71 16.22 2.12
N GLU A 172 -19.50 17.54 2.02
CA GLU A 172 -20.49 18.44 1.41
C GLU A 172 -20.53 18.26 -0.12
N THR A 173 -19.43 17.79 -0.69
CA THR A 173 -19.24 17.63 -2.13
C THR A 173 -19.09 16.16 -2.57
N HIS A 174 -18.79 15.26 -1.64
CA HIS A 174 -18.57 13.83 -1.86
C HIS A 174 -19.47 13.01 -0.95
N ASP A 175 -20.66 12.67 -1.43
CA ASP A 175 -21.59 11.77 -0.75
C ASP A 175 -20.93 10.40 -0.52
N ARG A 176 -20.92 9.96 0.74
CA ARG A 176 -20.29 8.70 1.16
C ARG A 176 -20.94 7.48 0.50
N ASP A 177 -22.23 7.55 0.17
CA ASP A 177 -22.96 6.44 -0.45
C ASP A 177 -22.82 6.46 -1.98
N ASP A 178 -22.27 7.52 -2.56
CA ASP A 178 -22.04 7.64 -4.00
C ASP A 178 -20.83 6.79 -4.42
N LYS A 179 -21.09 5.78 -5.26
CA LYS A 179 -20.10 4.86 -5.81
C LYS A 179 -18.92 5.57 -6.47
N LYS A 180 -19.11 6.77 -7.03
CA LYS A 180 -18.03 7.54 -7.68
C LYS A 180 -16.90 7.91 -6.70
N ASN A 181 -17.14 7.80 -5.40
CA ASN A 181 -16.17 8.09 -4.35
C ASN A 181 -15.39 6.85 -3.89
N TRP A 182 -15.61 5.70 -4.54
CA TRP A 182 -15.04 4.42 -4.16
C TRP A 182 -14.26 3.77 -5.31
N LEU A 183 -13.08 3.25 -4.98
CA LEU A 183 -12.34 2.30 -5.78
C LEU A 183 -12.59 0.89 -5.25
N VAL A 184 -12.80 -0.07 -6.15
CA VAL A 184 -13.05 -1.47 -5.79
C VAL A 184 -11.75 -2.27 -5.90
N ILE A 185 -11.53 -3.20 -4.96
CA ILE A 185 -10.45 -4.19 -5.03
C ILE A 185 -11.07 -5.55 -5.37
N PRO A 186 -10.78 -6.13 -6.55
CA PRO A 186 -11.24 -7.47 -6.88
C PRO A 186 -10.73 -8.51 -5.89
N THR A 187 -11.62 -9.33 -5.35
CA THR A 187 -11.33 -10.34 -4.31
C THR A 187 -10.44 -11.47 -4.79
N GLY A 188 -10.49 -11.80 -6.09
CA GLY A 188 -9.75 -12.94 -6.67
C GLY A 188 -8.24 -12.90 -6.44
N ASN A 189 -7.66 -11.72 -6.18
CA ASN A 189 -6.23 -11.54 -5.93
C ASN A 189 -5.89 -11.13 -4.50
N LEU A 190 -6.89 -10.81 -3.66
CA LEU A 190 -6.65 -10.37 -2.28
C LEU A 190 -6.29 -11.54 -1.36
N THR A 191 -6.93 -12.71 -1.52
CA THR A 191 -6.53 -13.99 -0.87
C THR A 191 -7.44 -15.14 -1.33
N ARG A 192 -6.93 -16.37 -1.24
CA ARG A 192 -7.65 -17.65 -1.46
C ARG A 192 -8.67 -18.00 -0.35
N ASP A 193 -9.42 -17.03 0.17
CA ASP A 193 -10.51 -17.29 1.12
C ASP A 193 -11.85 -17.21 0.37
N SER A 194 -12.43 -18.38 0.09
CA SER A 194 -13.69 -18.50 -0.65
C SER A 194 -14.89 -17.86 0.04
N GLU A 195 -14.85 -17.67 1.37
CA GLU A 195 -15.94 -16.98 2.07
C GLU A 195 -15.92 -15.48 1.81
N LEU A 196 -14.73 -14.92 1.54
CA LEU A 196 -14.54 -13.49 1.30
C LEU A 196 -14.83 -13.10 -0.15
N GLU A 197 -14.83 -14.05 -1.09
CA GLU A 197 -15.08 -13.81 -2.52
C GLU A 197 -16.42 -13.14 -2.82
N LYS A 198 -17.43 -13.34 -1.96
CA LYS A 198 -18.76 -12.73 -2.11
C LYS A 198 -18.86 -11.28 -1.64
N TYR A 199 -17.85 -10.75 -0.96
CA TYR A 199 -17.85 -9.37 -0.45
C TYR A 199 -17.11 -8.45 -1.41
N THR A 200 -17.53 -7.19 -1.47
CA THR A 200 -16.83 -6.17 -2.23
C THR A 200 -15.92 -5.38 -1.32
N PHE A 201 -14.61 -5.50 -1.55
CA PHE A 201 -13.60 -4.67 -0.88
C PHE A 201 -13.51 -3.32 -1.58
N ARG A 202 -13.57 -2.23 -0.81
CA ARG A 202 -13.50 -0.89 -1.37
C ARG A 202 -12.64 0.05 -0.53
N VAL A 203 -12.08 1.04 -1.20
CA VAL A 203 -11.28 2.12 -0.61
C VAL A 203 -11.78 3.45 -1.14
N ASN A 204 -11.61 4.52 -0.36
CA ASN A 204 -11.95 5.86 -0.82
C ASN A 204 -11.17 6.24 -2.09
N SER A 205 -11.79 7.02 -2.98
CA SER A 205 -11.19 7.46 -4.25
C SER A 205 -9.93 8.32 -4.06
N TYR A 206 -9.80 9.01 -2.93
CA TYR A 206 -8.58 9.74 -2.55
C TYR A 206 -7.43 8.85 -2.06
N PHE A 207 -7.62 7.53 -2.00
CA PHE A 207 -6.60 6.62 -1.49
C PHE A 207 -5.29 6.71 -2.27
N ASP A 208 -5.33 7.02 -3.56
CA ASP A 208 -4.13 7.24 -4.37
C ASP A 208 -3.26 8.37 -3.81
N LYS A 209 -3.86 9.47 -3.35
CA LYS A 209 -3.18 10.60 -2.71
C LYS A 209 -2.53 10.15 -1.41
N VAL A 210 -3.29 9.47 -0.55
CA VAL A 210 -2.81 8.98 0.77
C VAL A 210 -1.68 7.97 0.60
N PHE A 211 -1.83 7.02 -0.32
CA PHE A 211 -0.81 6.02 -0.63
C PHE A 211 0.49 6.69 -1.06
N ASN A 212 0.40 7.62 -2.02
CA ASN A 212 1.57 8.32 -2.56
C ASN A 212 2.25 9.28 -1.57
N SER A 213 1.50 9.84 -0.62
CA SER A 213 2.03 10.80 0.36
C SER A 213 2.55 10.15 1.62
N SER A 214 1.95 9.03 2.05
CA SER A 214 2.11 8.52 3.42
C SER A 214 2.47 7.03 3.52
N ILE A 215 2.18 6.21 2.50
CA ILE A 215 2.52 4.78 2.51
C ILE A 215 3.79 4.52 1.68
N ALA A 216 3.77 4.93 0.42
CA ALA A 216 4.88 4.77 -0.53
C ALA A 216 6.25 5.26 -0.01
N PRO A 217 6.36 6.35 0.78
CA PRO A 217 7.65 6.78 1.32
C PRO A 217 8.36 5.75 2.19
N TYR A 218 7.63 4.94 2.97
CA TYR A 218 8.21 3.86 3.77
C TYR A 218 8.75 2.75 2.85
N LEU A 219 7.92 2.29 1.92
CA LEU A 219 8.23 1.21 0.98
C LEU A 219 9.39 1.53 0.02
N GLN A 220 9.74 2.81 -0.11
CA GLN A 220 10.84 3.28 -0.94
C GLN A 220 12.17 3.31 -0.21
N LEU A 221 12.20 3.16 1.11
CA LEU A 221 13.43 3.07 1.86
C LEU A 221 14.20 1.80 1.46
N GLU A 222 15.53 1.90 1.45
CA GLU A 222 16.39 0.72 1.31
C GLU A 222 16.26 -0.21 2.52
N ASP A 223 16.26 0.40 3.72
CA ASP A 223 16.07 -0.26 5.01
C ASP A 223 15.35 0.73 5.94
N THR A 224 14.46 0.21 6.75
CA THR A 224 13.68 0.99 7.70
C THR A 224 14.31 0.82 9.10
N PRO A 225 14.34 1.85 9.96
CA PRO A 225 14.82 1.70 11.33
C PRO A 225 13.84 0.91 12.22
N TRP A 226 14.37 0.08 13.12
CA TRP A 226 13.57 -0.71 14.07
C TRP A 226 13.09 0.10 15.28
N ASP A 227 13.85 1.11 15.70
CA ASP A 227 13.66 1.77 16.99
C ASP A 227 12.79 3.03 16.93
N GLU A 228 12.82 3.77 15.83
CA GLU A 228 12.12 5.05 15.68
C GLU A 228 11.47 5.17 14.30
N ASP A 229 10.30 5.80 14.22
CA ASP A 229 9.65 6.06 12.95
C ASP A 229 10.50 7.02 12.10
N PRO A 230 10.95 6.62 10.90
CA PRO A 230 11.82 7.44 10.05
C PRO A 230 11.18 8.77 9.61
N PHE A 231 9.85 8.88 9.72
CA PHE A 231 9.07 10.03 9.33
C PHE A 231 8.34 10.70 10.51
N LEU A 232 8.73 10.42 11.75
CA LEU A 232 8.11 10.99 12.96
C LEU A 232 7.81 12.49 12.85
N ASN A 233 8.80 13.27 12.40
CA ASN A 233 8.73 14.73 12.32
C ASN A 233 8.39 15.27 10.92
N ASN A 234 7.92 14.43 10.00
CA ASN A 234 7.58 14.85 8.65
C ASN A 234 6.08 15.22 8.55
N PRO A 235 5.72 16.52 8.46
CA PRO A 235 4.32 16.95 8.44
C PRO A 235 3.56 16.55 7.17
N LYS A 236 4.26 16.03 6.14
CA LYS A 236 3.64 15.53 4.91
C LYS A 236 3.20 14.07 5.00
N ILE A 237 3.71 13.35 6.01
CA ILE A 237 3.40 11.95 6.26
C ILE A 237 2.27 11.92 7.27
N LEU A 238 1.11 11.44 6.82
CA LEU A 238 -0.11 11.42 7.64
C LEU A 238 -0.07 10.26 8.65
N GLY A 239 -1.04 10.26 9.58
CA GLY A 239 -1.22 9.20 10.57
C GLY A 239 -0.45 9.43 11.86
N GLU A 240 -0.76 8.62 12.87
CA GLU A 240 -0.17 8.68 14.20
C GLU A 240 1.00 7.72 14.32
N SER A 241 2.13 8.17 14.89
CA SER A 241 3.23 7.29 15.28
C SER A 241 2.98 6.75 16.68
N LEU A 242 2.73 5.44 16.77
CA LEU A 242 2.54 4.72 18.01
C LEU A 242 3.86 4.06 18.43
N TYR A 243 4.13 4.00 19.74
CA TYR A 243 5.35 3.38 20.28
C TYR A 243 5.05 2.24 21.26
N ALA A 244 5.87 1.20 21.22
CA ALA A 244 5.80 0.01 22.06
C ALA A 244 6.37 0.24 23.46
N ASN A 245 5.80 1.21 24.18
CA ASN A 245 6.30 1.71 25.47
C ASN A 245 6.32 0.66 26.60
N ARG A 246 5.62 -0.47 26.43
CA ARG A 246 5.52 -1.54 27.44
C ARG A 246 6.39 -2.76 27.13
N ARG A 247 7.12 -2.79 26.00
CA ARG A 247 7.83 -3.99 25.56
C ARG A 247 8.86 -4.49 26.58
N ASP A 248 9.61 -3.57 27.17
CA ASP A 248 10.63 -3.89 28.19
C ASP A 248 10.01 -4.38 29.50
N SER A 249 8.73 -4.07 29.76
CA SER A 249 8.01 -4.58 30.94
C SER A 249 7.48 -6.00 30.75
N TYR A 250 7.28 -6.44 29.50
CA TYR A 250 6.73 -7.75 29.18
C TYR A 250 7.78 -8.83 28.94
N ASN A 251 9.02 -8.46 28.60
CA ASN A 251 10.11 -9.41 28.26
C ASN A 251 11.14 -9.58 29.38
N LYS A 252 10.75 -9.35 30.65
CA LYS A 252 11.58 -9.59 31.83
C LYS A 252 11.36 -10.99 32.40
#